data_AF-E8Z6U7-F1
#
_entry.id   AF-E8Z6U7-F1
#
_cell.length_a   1.000
_cell.length_b   1.000
_cell.length_c   1.000
_cell.angle_alpha   90.00
_cell.angle_beta   90.00
_cell.angle_gamma   90.00
#
_symmetry.space_group_name_H-M   'P 1'
#
loop_
_entity.id
_entity.type
_entity.pdbx_description
1 polymer ?
#
loop_
_entity_poly.entity_id
_entity_poly.type
_entity_poly.pdbx_seq_one_letter_code
_entity_poly.pdbx_strand_id
1 'polypeptide(L)'
;QRGCSGYYFTHASGESNKKPEAYGSPELLKAIAAAKGAEKRVVVVAVGGGVNGNTMGTVAAMIGADFVEVPTTLMHYNDATTSAKKAFSLVRDGEILSKNILGTFYLPQLVFCISETFLTLCPNSVHAAVGEATKTMSMLGNTTSTTGQQSFSNILGGVEFASDFTRIMGGVEGFEHLITFIRDSRKLKDEVLRLGQQISKARCSMLQVAELARFTARRQEALAELPCALSRWASQQRARGRHHWLFLT
;
A
#
# COMPACT_ATOMS: atom_id res chain seq x y z
N GLN A 1 19.09 9.50 9.52
CA GLN A 1 20.21 10.24 8.89
C GLN A 1 20.91 9.45 7.77
N ARG A 2 20.81 8.12 7.72
CA ARG A 2 21.24 7.32 6.56
C ARG A 2 20.06 6.53 6.03
N GLY A 3 20.07 6.32 4.73
CA GLY A 3 19.09 5.49 4.09
C GLY A 3 19.22 4.02 4.37
N CYS A 4 18.09 3.32 4.27
CA CYS A 4 18.04 1.88 4.29
C CYS A 4 18.53 1.34 2.94
N SER A 5 19.52 0.45 2.96
CA SER A 5 19.91 -0.39 1.82
C SER A 5 18.76 -1.28 1.38
N GLY A 6 18.69 -1.67 0.10
CA GLY A 6 17.77 -2.73 -0.30
C GLY A 6 17.98 -3.27 -1.73
N TYR A 7 17.12 -4.21 -2.19
CA TYR A 7 17.02 -4.92 -3.50
C TYR A 7 15.75 -4.67 -4.37
N TYR A 8 15.90 -4.36 -5.67
CA TYR A 8 14.78 -4.05 -6.62
C TYR A 8 14.60 -5.22 -7.56
N PHE A 9 13.36 -5.68 -7.60
CA PHE A 9 12.90 -6.82 -8.37
C PHE A 9 11.65 -6.38 -9.10
N THR A 10 11.54 -6.86 -10.33
CA THR A 10 10.41 -6.63 -11.21
C THR A 10 9.90 -7.96 -11.69
N HIS A 11 8.60 -8.03 -11.94
CA HIS A 11 7.98 -9.18 -12.56
C HIS A 11 7.12 -8.73 -13.74
N ALA A 12 6.77 -9.68 -14.62
CA ALA A 12 5.79 -9.41 -15.66
C ALA A 12 4.40 -9.17 -15.03
N SER A 13 3.64 -8.25 -15.59
CA SER A 13 2.27 -7.95 -15.14
C SER A 13 1.29 -9.04 -15.59
N GLY A 14 0.16 -9.16 -14.89
CA GLY A 14 -0.95 -10.04 -15.26
C GLY A 14 -1.18 -11.21 -14.32
N GLU A 15 -2.41 -11.73 -14.34
CA GLU A 15 -2.85 -12.81 -13.44
C GLU A 15 -2.11 -14.14 -13.72
N SER A 16 -1.64 -14.38 -14.95
CA SER A 16 -0.79 -15.53 -15.29
C SER A 16 0.59 -15.50 -14.63
N ASN A 17 1.03 -14.32 -14.16
CA ASN A 17 2.26 -14.19 -13.39
C ASN A 17 2.03 -14.38 -11.89
N LYS A 18 0.80 -14.55 -11.42
CA LYS A 18 0.45 -14.74 -10.00
C LYS A 18 0.84 -16.13 -9.45
N LYS A 19 2.08 -16.55 -9.68
CA LYS A 19 2.60 -17.89 -9.38
C LYS A 19 3.92 -17.81 -8.59
N PRO A 20 4.27 -18.81 -7.78
CA PRO A 20 5.45 -18.76 -6.92
C PRO A 20 6.75 -18.51 -7.70
N GLU A 21 6.88 -19.03 -8.91
CA GLU A 21 8.10 -18.92 -9.71
C GLU A 21 8.41 -17.48 -10.12
N ALA A 22 7.38 -16.63 -10.26
CA ALA A 22 7.54 -15.23 -10.64
C ALA A 22 7.94 -14.32 -9.47
N TYR A 23 7.65 -14.73 -8.22
CA TYR A 23 7.84 -13.92 -7.01
C TYR A 23 8.75 -14.59 -5.96
N GLY A 24 9.32 -15.75 -6.28
CA GLY A 24 10.25 -16.50 -5.45
C GLY A 24 11.62 -16.65 -6.10
N SER A 25 12.08 -15.64 -6.84
CA SER A 25 13.36 -15.73 -7.57
C SER A 25 14.53 -16.00 -6.60
N PRO A 26 15.55 -16.77 -7.02
CA PRO A 26 16.72 -17.03 -6.18
C PRO A 26 17.41 -15.77 -5.68
N GLU A 27 17.39 -14.69 -6.47
CA GLU A 27 18.00 -13.39 -6.14
C GLU A 27 17.25 -12.70 -5.00
N LEU A 28 15.91 -12.70 -5.04
CA LEU A 28 15.07 -12.19 -3.96
C LEU A 28 15.29 -12.99 -2.68
N LEU A 29 15.29 -14.31 -2.78
CA LEU A 29 15.50 -15.17 -1.60
C LEU A 29 16.90 -15.00 -0.99
N LYS A 30 17.95 -14.85 -1.82
CA LYS A 30 19.32 -14.53 -1.36
C LYS A 30 19.38 -13.18 -0.65
N ALA A 31 18.72 -12.16 -1.20
CA ALA A 31 18.64 -10.83 -0.60
C ALA A 31 17.95 -10.87 0.78
N ILE A 32 16.84 -11.60 0.89
CA ILE A 32 16.13 -11.80 2.16
C ILE A 32 17.01 -12.57 3.16
N ALA A 33 17.64 -13.66 2.72
CA ALA A 33 18.51 -14.46 3.57
C ALA A 33 19.71 -13.66 4.10
N ALA A 34 20.35 -12.86 3.26
CA ALA A 34 21.45 -11.99 3.66
C ALA A 34 21.01 -10.91 4.67
N ALA A 35 19.82 -10.33 4.48
CA ALA A 35 19.27 -9.36 5.43
C ALA A 35 18.98 -10.01 6.80
N LYS A 36 18.35 -11.19 6.80
CA LYS A 36 18.04 -11.95 8.02
C LYS A 36 19.30 -12.43 8.75
N GLY A 37 20.30 -12.91 8.01
CA GLY A 37 21.58 -13.34 8.58
C GLY A 37 22.38 -12.19 9.23
N ALA A 38 22.10 -10.95 8.83
CA ALA A 38 22.63 -9.75 9.46
C ALA A 38 21.69 -9.17 10.55
N GLU A 39 20.70 -9.94 11.01
CA GLU A 39 19.69 -9.57 12.02
C GLU A 39 18.90 -8.29 11.66
N LYS A 40 18.79 -7.97 10.38
CA LYS A 40 18.04 -6.80 9.92
C LYS A 40 16.56 -7.14 9.80
N ARG A 41 15.72 -6.20 10.24
CA ARG A 41 14.29 -6.23 9.90
C ARG A 41 14.10 -6.04 8.40
N VAL A 42 13.33 -6.92 7.79
CA VAL A 42 12.96 -6.86 6.39
C VAL A 42 11.61 -6.19 6.28
N VAL A 43 11.49 -5.23 5.36
CA VAL A 43 10.23 -4.60 4.99
C VAL A 43 10.02 -4.88 3.51
N VAL A 44 8.86 -5.44 3.18
CA VAL A 44 8.43 -5.67 1.79
C VAL A 44 7.52 -4.52 1.40
N VAL A 45 7.88 -3.81 0.33
CA VAL A 45 7.07 -2.74 -0.26
C VAL A 45 6.61 -3.23 -1.63
N ALA A 46 5.31 -3.49 -1.79
CA ALA A 46 4.74 -3.95 -3.06
C ALA A 46 4.12 -2.77 -3.81
N VAL A 47 4.79 -2.31 -4.88
CA VAL A 47 4.30 -1.24 -5.74
C VAL A 47 3.65 -1.83 -6.98
N GLY A 48 2.33 -1.78 -7.11
CA GLY A 48 1.68 -2.37 -8.29
C GLY A 48 0.18 -2.58 -8.17
N GLY A 49 -0.37 -3.39 -9.07
CA GLY A 49 -1.75 -3.86 -9.01
C GLY A 49 -1.94 -5.02 -8.01
N GLY A 50 -3.18 -5.51 -7.89
CA GLY A 50 -3.54 -6.51 -6.88
C GLY A 50 -2.85 -7.87 -7.03
N VAL A 51 -2.27 -8.18 -8.20
CA VAL A 51 -1.42 -9.35 -8.38
C VAL A 51 -0.17 -9.24 -7.49
N ASN A 52 0.57 -8.12 -7.61
CA ASN A 52 1.80 -7.87 -6.86
C ASN A 52 1.53 -7.82 -5.35
N GLY A 53 0.48 -7.11 -4.92
CA GLY A 53 0.10 -7.05 -3.50
C GLY A 53 -0.23 -8.43 -2.91
N ASN A 54 -0.96 -9.27 -3.64
CA ASN A 54 -1.29 -10.63 -3.19
C ASN A 54 -0.06 -11.53 -3.06
N THR A 55 0.81 -11.55 -4.06
CA THR A 55 1.96 -12.46 -4.07
C THR A 55 3.04 -11.99 -3.11
N MET A 56 3.39 -10.71 -3.12
CA MET A 56 4.37 -10.15 -2.18
C MET A 56 3.85 -10.12 -0.75
N GLY A 57 2.54 -9.93 -0.54
CA GLY A 57 1.91 -10.11 0.77
C GLY A 57 2.02 -11.54 1.27
N THR A 58 1.90 -12.53 0.38
CA THR A 58 2.15 -13.95 0.73
C THR A 58 3.60 -14.17 1.10
N VAL A 59 4.55 -13.65 0.31
CA VAL A 59 6.00 -13.75 0.61
C VAL A 59 6.30 -13.09 1.96
N ALA A 60 5.84 -11.85 2.18
CA ALA A 60 6.08 -11.09 3.40
C ALA A 60 5.59 -11.83 4.64
N ALA A 61 4.39 -12.40 4.59
CA ALA A 61 3.82 -13.21 5.66
C ALA A 61 4.68 -14.43 5.97
N MET A 62 5.10 -15.18 4.94
CA MET A 62 5.90 -16.40 5.11
C MET A 62 7.27 -16.12 5.71
N ILE A 63 7.87 -14.96 5.40
CA ILE A 63 9.17 -14.58 5.95
C ILE A 63 9.05 -13.78 7.25
N GLY A 64 7.85 -13.45 7.73
CA GLY A 64 7.64 -12.61 8.91
C GLY A 64 8.18 -11.19 8.75
N ALA A 65 8.05 -10.61 7.56
CA ALA A 65 8.51 -9.24 7.25
C ALA A 65 7.35 -8.25 7.35
N ASP A 66 7.65 -7.02 7.75
CA ASP A 66 6.69 -5.91 7.70
C ASP A 66 6.26 -5.68 6.24
N PHE A 67 4.98 -5.41 6.00
CA PHE A 67 4.43 -5.30 4.65
C PHE A 67 3.74 -3.96 4.41
N VAL A 68 4.10 -3.34 3.28
CA VAL A 68 3.57 -2.06 2.80
C VAL A 68 3.10 -2.24 1.37
N GLU A 69 1.91 -1.73 1.06
CA GLU A 69 1.38 -1.72 -0.31
C GLU A 69 1.37 -0.31 -0.88
N VAL A 70 1.70 -0.20 -2.16
CA VAL A 70 1.59 1.03 -2.95
C VAL A 70 0.74 0.68 -4.17
N PRO A 71 -0.60 0.73 -4.06
CA PRO A 71 -1.48 0.35 -5.14
C PRO A 71 -1.35 1.33 -6.32
N THR A 72 -1.09 0.79 -7.52
CA THR A 72 -1.04 1.57 -8.77
C THR A 72 -2.28 1.37 -9.63
N THR A 73 -3.23 0.52 -9.20
CA THR A 73 -4.52 0.34 -9.85
C THR A 73 -5.66 0.63 -8.89
N LEU A 74 -6.75 1.18 -9.41
CA LEU A 74 -7.96 1.48 -8.63
C LEU A 74 -8.58 0.22 -8.01
N MET A 75 -8.57 -0.90 -8.73
CA MET A 75 -9.02 -2.20 -8.20
C MET A 75 -8.18 -2.66 -7.00
N HIS A 76 -6.85 -2.48 -7.06
CA HIS A 76 -5.99 -2.84 -5.94
C HIS A 76 -6.32 -1.95 -4.74
N TYR A 77 -6.40 -0.64 -4.98
CA TYR A 77 -6.68 0.34 -3.95
C TYR A 77 -8.04 0.10 -3.26
N ASN A 78 -9.11 -0.13 -4.02
CA ASN A 78 -10.47 -0.21 -3.49
C ASN A 78 -10.81 -1.56 -2.83
N ASP A 79 -10.21 -2.66 -3.29
CA ASP A 79 -10.57 -4.01 -2.85
C ASP A 79 -9.36 -4.75 -2.24
N ALA A 80 -8.33 -5.01 -3.05
CA ALA A 80 -7.28 -5.93 -2.63
C ALA A 80 -6.36 -5.42 -1.50
N THR A 81 -6.29 -4.10 -1.24
CA THR A 81 -5.50 -3.57 -0.10
C THR A 81 -6.17 -3.78 1.25
N THR A 82 -7.50 -3.87 1.28
CA THR A 82 -8.29 -4.02 2.51
C THR A 82 -8.50 -5.50 2.85
N SER A 83 -8.36 -6.37 1.84
CA SER A 83 -8.41 -7.81 2.00
C SER A 83 -7.15 -8.35 2.68
N ALA A 84 -7.33 -9.08 3.78
CA ALA A 84 -6.28 -9.87 4.39
C ALA A 84 -5.87 -11.06 3.52
N LYS A 85 -6.69 -11.47 2.54
CA LYS A 85 -6.40 -12.64 1.71
C LYS A 85 -5.25 -12.31 0.76
N LYS A 86 -4.12 -12.98 0.96
CA LYS A 86 -2.95 -12.91 0.07
C LYS A 86 -2.68 -14.31 -0.46
N ALA A 87 -2.56 -14.47 -1.77
CA ALA A 87 -2.41 -15.80 -2.36
C ALA A 87 -1.72 -15.81 -3.72
N PHE A 88 -1.10 -16.94 -4.02
CA PHE A 88 -0.72 -17.40 -5.34
C PHE A 88 -1.87 -18.18 -6.01
N SER A 89 -1.89 -18.13 -7.34
CA SER A 89 -2.72 -18.95 -8.21
C SER A 89 -1.88 -20.10 -8.77
N LEU A 90 -2.55 -21.22 -9.10
CA LEU A 90 -1.95 -22.29 -9.88
C LEU A 90 -2.04 -21.91 -11.35
N VAL A 91 -0.89 -21.61 -11.96
CA VAL A 91 -0.77 -21.27 -13.38
C VAL A 91 0.17 -22.26 -14.05
N ARG A 92 -0.27 -22.86 -15.16
CA ARG A 92 0.55 -23.76 -15.99
C ARG A 92 0.46 -23.31 -17.44
N ASP A 93 1.60 -23.15 -18.11
CA ASP A 93 1.67 -22.76 -19.52
C ASP A 93 0.87 -21.48 -19.88
N GLY A 94 0.78 -20.54 -18.93
CA GLY A 94 0.03 -19.29 -19.08
C GLY A 94 -1.46 -19.38 -18.72
N GLU A 95 -1.99 -20.59 -18.54
CA GLU A 95 -3.38 -20.84 -18.16
C GLU A 95 -3.56 -20.89 -16.65
N ILE A 96 -4.61 -20.21 -16.15
CA ILE A 96 -4.95 -20.17 -14.73
C ILE A 96 -5.82 -21.40 -14.43
N LEU A 97 -5.21 -22.43 -13.83
CA LEU A 97 -5.90 -23.66 -13.45
C LEU A 97 -6.73 -23.48 -12.17
N SER A 98 -6.23 -22.67 -11.23
CA SER A 98 -6.96 -22.32 -10.00
C SER A 98 -6.52 -20.99 -9.44
N LYS A 99 -7.49 -20.12 -9.09
CA LYS A 99 -7.21 -18.78 -8.55
C LYS A 99 -7.05 -18.83 -7.04
N ASN A 100 -6.03 -18.14 -6.52
CA ASN A 100 -5.83 -17.93 -5.08
C ASN A 100 -5.84 -19.22 -4.24
N ILE A 101 -5.19 -20.28 -4.75
CA ILE A 101 -5.24 -21.64 -4.16
C ILE A 101 -4.26 -21.82 -3.00
N LEU A 102 -3.15 -21.07 -2.98
CA LEU A 102 -2.11 -21.16 -1.96
C LEU A 102 -1.85 -19.78 -1.39
N GLY A 103 -2.06 -19.57 -0.09
CA GLY A 103 -1.97 -18.24 0.48
C GLY A 103 -2.04 -18.20 2.00
N THR A 104 -2.23 -16.99 2.51
CA THR A 104 -2.25 -16.64 3.93
C THR A 104 -3.15 -15.42 4.16
N PHE A 105 -3.55 -15.23 5.41
CA PHE A 105 -4.24 -14.01 5.84
C PHE A 105 -3.20 -13.04 6.42
N TYR A 106 -2.86 -12.01 5.66
CA TYR A 106 -1.86 -11.04 6.06
C TYR A 106 -2.22 -9.63 5.61
N LEU A 107 -2.29 -8.72 6.58
CA LEU A 107 -2.68 -7.33 6.37
C LEU A 107 -1.43 -6.46 6.25
N PRO A 108 -1.40 -5.52 5.29
CA PRO A 108 -0.32 -4.54 5.23
C PRO A 108 -0.41 -3.60 6.44
N GLN A 109 0.74 -3.25 6.99
CA GLN A 109 0.86 -2.26 8.06
C GLN A 109 0.56 -0.85 7.54
N LEU A 110 0.78 -0.64 6.24
CA LEU A 110 0.60 0.63 5.57
C LEU A 110 0.22 0.41 4.11
N VAL A 111 -0.74 1.19 3.64
CA VAL A 111 -1.09 1.32 2.23
C VAL A 111 -0.86 2.77 1.84
N PHE A 112 -0.05 3.00 0.82
CA PHE A 112 0.38 4.32 0.38
C PHE A 112 -0.15 4.58 -1.02
N CYS A 113 -1.18 5.43 -1.11
CA CYS A 113 -1.86 5.70 -2.38
C CYS A 113 -1.19 6.86 -3.13
N ILE A 114 -0.83 6.65 -4.39
CA ILE A 114 -0.27 7.68 -5.29
C ILE A 114 -1.29 7.93 -6.39
N SER A 115 -2.10 8.98 -6.25
CA SER A 115 -3.27 9.24 -7.11
C SER A 115 -2.91 9.41 -8.59
N GLU A 116 -1.75 9.96 -8.89
CA GLU A 116 -1.24 10.22 -10.25
C GLU A 116 -1.04 8.92 -11.03
N THR A 117 -0.76 7.80 -10.33
CA THR A 117 -0.63 6.50 -10.99
C THR A 117 -1.93 6.04 -11.63
N PHE A 118 -3.08 6.54 -11.14
CA PHE A 118 -4.38 6.21 -11.71
C PHE A 118 -4.65 6.94 -13.02
N LEU A 119 -3.97 8.07 -13.28
CA LEU A 119 -4.10 8.84 -14.52
C LEU A 119 -3.57 8.08 -15.74
N THR A 120 -2.71 7.07 -15.52
CA THR A 120 -2.13 6.23 -16.59
C THR A 120 -2.91 4.94 -16.84
N LEU A 121 -4.03 4.71 -16.15
CA LEU A 121 -4.79 3.46 -16.29
C LEU A 121 -5.58 3.42 -17.60
N CYS A 122 -5.70 2.22 -18.16
CA CYS A 122 -6.58 2.02 -19.31
C CYS A 122 -8.06 2.16 -18.88
N PRO A 123 -8.95 2.63 -19.77
CA PRO A 123 -10.37 2.82 -19.45
C PRO A 123 -11.04 1.56 -18.88
N ASN A 124 -10.67 0.38 -19.38
CA ASN A 124 -11.21 -0.89 -18.89
C ASN A 124 -10.89 -1.16 -17.42
N SER A 125 -9.68 -0.81 -16.96
CA SER A 125 -9.31 -0.93 -15.54
C SER A 125 -10.08 0.05 -14.66
N VAL A 126 -10.37 1.25 -15.18
CA VAL A 126 -11.21 2.23 -14.47
C VAL A 126 -12.64 1.72 -14.36
N HIS A 127 -13.23 1.22 -15.45
CA HIS A 127 -14.59 0.66 -15.44
C HIS A 127 -14.74 -0.51 -14.48
N ALA A 128 -13.76 -1.42 -14.43
CA ALA A 128 -13.77 -2.54 -13.48
C ALA A 128 -13.83 -2.03 -12.03
N ALA A 129 -13.04 -1.00 -11.70
CA ALA A 129 -13.05 -0.39 -10.37
C ALA A 129 -14.36 0.31 -10.03
N VAL A 130 -14.97 1.02 -10.98
CA VAL A 130 -16.30 1.63 -10.81
C VAL A 130 -17.36 0.55 -10.56
N GLY A 131 -17.30 -0.59 -11.26
CA GLY A 131 -18.20 -1.71 -11.04
C GLY A 131 -18.10 -2.27 -9.62
N GLU A 132 -16.88 -2.49 -9.13
CA GLU A 132 -16.63 -2.97 -7.77
C GLU A 132 -17.09 -1.97 -6.71
N ALA A 133 -16.80 -0.68 -6.89
CA ALA A 133 -17.30 0.38 -6.00
C ALA A 133 -18.83 0.44 -5.99
N THR A 134 -19.46 0.28 -7.16
CA THR A 134 -20.93 0.26 -7.30
C THR A 134 -21.55 -0.94 -6.60
N LYS A 135 -20.92 -2.12 -6.70
CA LYS A 135 -21.33 -3.31 -5.96
C LYS A 135 -21.30 -3.04 -4.46
N THR A 136 -20.20 -2.52 -3.94
CA THR A 136 -20.05 -2.20 -2.52
C THR A 136 -21.12 -1.22 -2.05
N MET A 137 -21.38 -0.15 -2.81
CA MET A 137 -22.47 0.79 -2.50
C MET A 137 -23.84 0.11 -2.49
N SER A 138 -24.12 -0.70 -3.51
CA SER A 138 -25.42 -1.36 -3.64
C SER A 138 -25.67 -2.36 -2.49
N MET A 139 -24.62 -3.06 -2.07
CA MET A 139 -24.64 -3.98 -0.92
C MET A 139 -24.79 -3.26 0.42
N LEU A 140 -24.20 -2.07 0.55
CA LEU A 140 -24.44 -1.18 1.70
C LEU A 140 -25.84 -0.54 1.67
N GLY A 141 -26.66 -0.91 0.68
CA GLY A 141 -27.87 -0.23 0.31
C GLY A 141 -27.50 1.05 -0.42
N ASN A 142 -28.31 1.39 -1.42
CA ASN A 142 -28.78 2.76 -1.54
C ASN A 142 -28.55 3.49 -0.21
N THR A 143 -27.79 4.58 -0.16
CA THR A 143 -27.66 5.39 1.07
C THR A 143 -29.03 6.02 1.49
N THR A 144 -30.09 5.49 0.85
CA THR A 144 -31.53 5.33 1.08
C THR A 144 -32.35 6.58 1.05
N SER A 145 -31.70 7.68 0.80
CA SER A 145 -32.32 8.97 0.68
C SER A 145 -31.97 9.61 -0.67
N THR A 146 -32.22 10.90 -0.85
CA THR A 146 -31.72 11.81 -1.91
C THR A 146 -30.18 11.83 -1.97
N THR A 147 -29.59 10.64 -2.13
CA THR A 147 -28.49 10.18 -1.28
C THR A 147 -27.71 9.09 -1.98
N GLY A 148 -26.41 9.12 -1.70
CA GLY A 148 -25.38 8.79 -2.67
C GLY A 148 -25.13 10.01 -3.55
N GLN A 149 -26.17 10.84 -3.70
CA GLN A 149 -26.27 12.01 -4.58
C GLN A 149 -25.45 13.23 -4.16
N GLN A 150 -24.94 13.32 -2.92
CA GLN A 150 -24.05 14.41 -2.48
C GLN A 150 -22.58 14.00 -2.29
N SER A 151 -22.26 12.70 -2.18
CA SER A 151 -20.96 12.23 -1.65
C SER A 151 -20.20 11.31 -2.61
N PHE A 152 -20.61 11.27 -3.88
CA PHE A 152 -20.04 10.38 -4.90
C PHE A 152 -18.60 10.74 -5.32
N SER A 153 -18.22 12.03 -5.24
CA SER A 153 -16.88 12.49 -5.64
C SER A 153 -15.74 11.92 -4.77
N ASN A 154 -16.05 11.36 -3.60
CA ASN A 154 -15.11 10.72 -2.66
C ASN A 154 -14.93 9.21 -2.88
N ILE A 155 -15.62 8.60 -3.84
CA ILE A 155 -15.75 7.12 -3.93
C ILE A 155 -14.54 6.44 -4.60
N LEU A 156 -13.65 7.23 -5.20
CA LEU A 156 -12.28 6.81 -5.55
C LEU A 156 -11.26 7.06 -4.43
N GLY A 157 -11.69 7.61 -3.29
CA GLY A 157 -10.86 7.87 -2.11
C GLY A 157 -11.19 6.88 -1.00
N GLY A 158 -10.80 5.61 -1.18
CA GLY A 158 -10.83 4.49 -0.23
C GLY A 158 -10.13 4.75 1.12
N VAL A 159 -10.41 5.88 1.76
CA VAL A 159 -9.95 6.22 3.12
C VAL A 159 -10.88 5.57 4.17
N GLU A 160 -12.08 5.12 3.78
CA GLU A 160 -13.09 4.56 4.69
C GLU A 160 -13.25 3.03 4.64
N PHE A 161 -12.77 2.36 3.58
CA PHE A 161 -12.88 0.90 3.44
C PHE A 161 -11.69 0.11 4.00
N ALA A 162 -10.64 0.79 4.48
CA ALA A 162 -9.53 0.10 5.12
C ALA A 162 -10.04 -0.65 6.36
N SER A 163 -9.97 -1.98 6.33
CA SER A 163 -10.14 -2.88 7.49
C SER A 163 -9.51 -2.24 8.73
N ASP A 164 -10.13 -2.38 9.91
CA ASP A 164 -9.70 -1.75 11.18
C ASP A 164 -8.21 -1.97 11.54
N PHE A 165 -7.58 -2.94 10.88
CA PHE A 165 -6.20 -3.35 11.04
C PHE A 165 -5.22 -2.82 9.97
N THR A 166 -5.71 -2.33 8.82
CA THR A 166 -4.90 -1.83 7.70
C THR A 166 -5.06 -0.33 7.57
N ARG A 167 -3.94 0.40 7.45
CA ARG A 167 -3.99 1.86 7.28
C ARG A 167 -3.72 2.31 5.86
N ILE A 168 -4.71 2.97 5.26
CA ILE A 168 -4.54 3.74 4.03
C ILE A 168 -4.11 5.17 4.37
N MET A 169 -2.88 5.52 3.98
CA MET A 169 -2.42 6.90 3.89
C MET A 169 -3.09 7.51 2.67
N GLY A 170 -3.71 8.69 2.82
CA GLY A 170 -4.42 9.36 1.73
C GLY A 170 -3.56 9.54 0.47
N GLY A 171 -4.19 9.91 -0.64
CA GLY A 171 -3.48 10.18 -1.89
C GLY A 171 -2.35 11.18 -1.67
N VAL A 172 -1.13 10.79 -2.00
CA VAL A 172 0.01 11.69 -2.09
C VAL A 172 0.37 11.92 -3.55
N GLU A 173 0.99 13.07 -3.82
CA GLU A 173 1.33 13.44 -5.19
C GLU A 173 2.63 12.76 -5.67
N GLY A 174 2.54 11.86 -6.64
CA GLY A 174 3.67 11.29 -7.37
C GLY A 174 4.63 10.40 -6.56
N PHE A 175 5.55 9.76 -7.27
CA PHE A 175 6.52 8.83 -6.68
C PHE A 175 7.56 9.51 -5.77
N GLU A 176 7.86 10.79 -5.98
CA GLU A 176 8.84 11.53 -5.16
C GLU A 176 8.44 11.60 -3.69
N HIS A 177 7.14 11.67 -3.38
CA HIS A 177 6.65 11.64 -2.00
C HIS A 177 6.76 10.25 -1.38
N LEU A 178 6.59 9.17 -2.16
CA LEU A 178 6.92 7.82 -1.70
C LEU A 178 8.40 7.72 -1.35
N ILE A 179 9.28 8.24 -2.22
CA ILE A 179 10.72 8.26 -1.95
C ILE A 179 10.99 9.02 -0.67
N THR A 180 10.45 10.22 -0.54
CA THR A 180 10.59 11.08 0.64
C THR A 180 10.16 10.35 1.91
N PHE A 181 8.96 9.77 1.90
CA PHE A 181 8.42 9.00 3.01
C PHE A 181 9.32 7.83 3.40
N ILE A 182 9.77 7.01 2.43
CA ILE A 182 10.70 5.91 2.68
C ILE A 182 12.04 6.42 3.25
N ARG A 183 12.49 7.61 2.84
CA ARG A 183 13.75 8.20 3.29
C ARG A 183 13.67 8.96 4.61
N ASP A 184 12.46 9.31 5.05
CA ASP A 184 12.27 10.14 6.24
C ASP A 184 12.68 9.44 7.54
N SER A 185 12.89 10.26 8.56
CA SER A 185 13.23 9.87 9.92
C SER A 185 12.22 8.88 10.49
N ARG A 186 12.75 7.95 11.28
CA ARG A 186 11.97 6.95 12.03
C ARG A 186 10.87 7.61 12.88
N LYS A 187 11.13 8.81 13.42
CA LYS A 187 10.18 9.55 14.25
C LYS A 187 8.88 9.87 13.52
N LEU A 188 8.94 10.36 12.29
CA LEU A 188 7.74 10.72 11.52
C LEU A 188 6.93 9.46 11.19
N LYS A 189 7.59 8.38 10.79
CA LYS A 189 6.96 7.09 10.52
C LYS A 189 6.26 6.54 11.76
N ASP A 190 6.94 6.58 12.91
CA ASP A 190 6.39 6.14 14.19
C ASP A 190 5.19 7.00 14.61
N GLU A 191 5.26 8.33 14.44
CA GLU A 191 4.16 9.25 14.74
C GLU A 191 2.96 8.99 13.84
N VAL A 192 3.20 8.84 12.53
CA VAL A 192 2.20 8.40 11.56
C VAL A 192 1.58 7.15 12.13
N LEU A 193 2.28 6.02 12.24
CA LEU A 193 1.75 4.73 12.71
C LEU A 193 0.95 4.84 14.02
N ARG A 194 1.47 5.53 15.03
CA ARG A 194 0.80 5.77 16.33
C ARG A 194 -0.56 6.45 16.18
N LEU A 195 -0.65 7.52 15.38
CA LEU A 195 -1.92 8.24 15.14
C LEU A 195 -2.98 7.32 14.50
N GLY A 196 -2.58 6.37 13.65
CA GLY A 196 -3.52 5.44 13.03
C GLY A 196 -4.04 4.39 14.00
N GLN A 197 -3.19 3.92 14.92
CA GLN A 197 -3.64 3.05 16.02
C GLN A 197 -4.65 3.77 16.91
N GLN A 198 -4.47 5.08 17.15
CA GLN A 198 -5.44 5.89 17.89
C GLN A 198 -6.76 6.04 17.13
N ILE A 199 -6.72 6.29 15.81
CA ILE A 199 -7.92 6.34 14.94
C ILE A 199 -8.67 5.00 14.94
N SER A 200 -7.96 3.88 14.79
CA SER A 200 -8.55 2.54 14.81
C SER A 200 -9.26 2.27 16.15
N LYS A 201 -8.57 2.52 17.29
CA LYS A 201 -9.17 2.39 18.62
C LYS A 201 -10.40 3.29 18.81
N ALA A 202 -10.35 4.52 18.31
CA ALA A 202 -11.47 5.45 18.39
C ALA A 202 -12.71 4.96 17.64
N ARG A 203 -12.52 4.33 16.46
CA ARG A 203 -13.60 3.71 15.68
C ARG A 203 -14.22 2.54 16.43
N CYS A 204 -13.39 1.63 16.97
CA CYS A 204 -13.89 0.47 17.72
C CYS A 204 -14.64 0.83 19.02
N SER A 205 -14.39 2.02 19.59
CA SER A 205 -15.00 2.48 20.83
C SER A 205 -16.19 3.43 20.65
N MET A 206 -16.64 3.67 19.40
CA MET A 206 -17.68 4.65 19.06
C MET A 206 -17.43 6.05 19.67
N LEU A 207 -16.16 6.50 19.71
CA LEU A 207 -15.83 7.83 20.23
C LEU A 207 -16.54 8.94 19.41
N GLN A 208 -16.80 10.07 20.08
CA GLN A 208 -17.47 11.21 19.45
C GLN A 208 -16.72 11.65 18.18
N VAL A 209 -17.47 11.94 17.11
CA VAL A 209 -17.00 12.36 15.77
C VAL A 209 -15.89 13.42 15.82
N ALA A 210 -15.90 14.29 16.84
CA ALA A 210 -14.90 15.34 17.05
C ALA A 210 -13.48 14.83 17.35
N GLU A 211 -13.31 13.74 18.10
CA GLU A 211 -11.98 13.18 18.40
C GLU A 211 -11.37 12.50 17.17
N LEU A 212 -12.20 11.79 16.41
CA LEU A 212 -11.81 11.18 15.14
C LEU A 212 -11.35 12.25 14.14
N ALA A 213 -12.08 13.37 14.05
CA ALA A 213 -11.71 14.51 13.20
C ALA A 213 -10.36 15.13 13.62
N ARG A 214 -10.11 15.29 14.93
CA ARG A 214 -8.82 15.82 15.45
C ARG A 214 -7.64 14.92 15.10
N PHE A 215 -7.75 13.60 15.32
CA PHE A 215 -6.67 12.67 14.96
C PHE A 215 -6.41 12.64 13.45
N THR A 216 -7.47 12.76 12.65
CA THR A 216 -7.38 12.81 11.19
C THR A 216 -6.69 14.08 10.71
N ALA A 217 -7.03 15.24 11.27
CA ALA A 217 -6.41 16.53 10.95
C ALA A 217 -4.93 16.56 11.34
N ARG A 218 -4.58 16.11 12.56
CA ARG A 218 -3.18 16.03 13.01
C ARG A 218 -2.34 15.10 12.14
N ARG A 219 -2.95 14.03 11.64
CA ARG A 219 -2.31 13.11 10.68
C ARG A 219 -2.03 13.79 9.33
N GLN A 220 -2.95 14.60 8.82
CA GLN A 220 -2.74 15.36 7.58
C GLN A 220 -1.64 16.41 7.74
N GLU A 221 -1.58 17.11 8.87
CA GLU A 221 -0.48 18.04 9.19
C GLU A 221 0.88 17.33 9.18
N ALA A 222 1.01 16.21 9.88
CA ALA A 222 2.25 15.43 9.90
C ALA A 222 2.67 14.95 8.50
N LEU A 223 1.71 14.64 7.63
CA LEU A 223 2.00 14.26 6.25
C LEU A 223 2.40 15.45 5.38
N ALA A 224 1.81 16.61 5.60
CA ALA A 224 2.16 17.85 4.91
C ALA A 224 3.58 18.35 5.26
N GLU A 225 4.22 17.82 6.31
CA GLU A 225 5.61 18.11 6.65
C GLU A 225 6.65 17.32 5.82
N LEU A 226 6.23 16.23 5.14
CA LEU A 226 7.11 15.41 4.28
C LEU A 226 7.90 16.23 3.25
N PRO A 227 7.32 17.21 2.51
CA PRO A 227 8.03 17.98 1.49
C PRO A 227 9.09 18.93 2.09
N CYS A 228 8.83 19.46 3.29
CA CYS A 228 9.67 20.47 3.94
C CYS A 228 10.94 19.87 4.58
N ALA A 229 10.91 18.57 4.86
CA ALA A 229 12.08 17.78 5.23
C ALA A 229 12.98 17.47 4.03
N LEU A 230 12.39 17.27 2.83
CA LEU A 230 13.12 16.96 1.61
C LEU A 230 13.97 18.14 1.12
N SER A 231 13.44 19.36 1.13
CA SER A 231 14.18 20.56 0.69
C SER A 231 15.42 20.82 1.55
N ARG A 232 15.27 20.76 2.88
CA ARG A 232 16.37 20.89 3.86
C ARG A 232 17.41 19.78 3.73
N TRP A 233 16.97 18.54 3.51
CA TRP A 233 17.85 17.40 3.31
C TRP A 233 18.56 17.45 1.95
N ALA A 234 17.86 17.79 0.86
CA ALA A 234 18.42 17.91 -0.50
C ALA A 234 19.51 18.99 -0.58
N SER A 235 19.33 20.13 0.12
CA SER A 235 20.39 21.14 0.28
C SER A 235 21.62 20.60 1.02
N GLN A 236 21.43 19.72 2.01
CA GLN A 236 22.54 19.11 2.78
C GLN A 236 23.24 17.96 2.02
N GLN A 237 22.54 17.28 1.10
CA GLN A 237 23.11 16.19 0.30
C GLN A 237 23.79 16.68 -0.98
N ARG A 238 23.32 17.77 -1.61
CA ARG A 238 24.06 18.44 -2.70
C ARG A 238 25.44 18.90 -2.24
N ALA A 239 25.57 19.28 -0.96
CA ALA A 239 26.85 19.61 -0.35
C ALA A 239 27.77 18.39 -0.07
N ARG A 240 27.27 17.15 -0.22
CA ARG A 240 27.98 15.91 0.19
C ARG A 240 28.12 14.84 -0.90
N GLY A 241 27.56 15.06 -2.09
CA GLY A 241 27.96 14.39 -3.34
C GLY A 241 27.79 12.87 -3.44
N ARG A 242 26.77 12.22 -2.84
CA ARG A 242 26.54 10.76 -2.99
C ARG A 242 25.07 10.35 -3.06
N HIS A 243 24.75 9.36 -3.90
CA HIS A 243 23.41 8.79 -4.13
C HIS A 243 23.34 7.29 -3.75
N HIS A 244 22.15 6.66 -3.87
CA HIS A 244 21.79 5.21 -3.94
C HIS A 244 20.82 4.66 -2.86
N TRP A 245 19.73 3.97 -3.29
CA TRP A 245 18.57 3.44 -2.51
C TRP A 245 17.79 2.31 -3.22
N LEU A 246 16.74 1.77 -2.56
CA LEU A 246 15.91 0.66 -3.02
C LEU A 246 14.39 0.82 -3.21
N PHE A 247 13.88 0.27 -4.33
CA PHE A 247 12.46 0.06 -4.68
C PHE A 247 12.12 -1.41 -4.91
N LEU A 248 10.84 -1.80 -4.96
CA LEU A 248 10.34 -3.07 -5.52
C LEU A 248 9.02 -2.77 -6.24
N THR A 249 8.94 -3.01 -7.55
CA THR A 249 7.76 -2.74 -8.39
C THR A 249 7.28 -4.00 -9.07
#